data_AF-A0A848U792-F1
#
_entry.id   AF-A0A848U792-F1
#
_cell.length_a   1.000
_cell.length_b   1.000
_cell.length_c   1.000
_cell.angle_alpha   90.00
_cell.angle_beta   90.00
_cell.angle_gamma   90.00
#
_symmetry.space_group_name_H-M   'P 1'
#
loop_
_entity.id
_entity.type
_entity.pdbx_description
1 polymer ?
#
loop_
_entity_poly.entity_id
_entity_poly.type
_entity_poly.pdbx_seq_one_letter_code
_entity_poly.pdbx_strand_id
1 'polypeptide(L)'
;MRKLTLPLLGVLGSCLIILPVTAQQVDNNLVLPDAKPGECYAKVITPARFETRSEEIIVQEASERIETVEATYESADQTIIVKDAGQAIEVTPTVFSKETDKVEVRPAELTWTTRVGSRVMPASPDAIEHISRSGIDTKSVDPGSCFAEYYTEAQYKSETVQVMVKEATQTISVVPAEYETVEERVVVKEASSEVVDVPAVYRTETESVLVEPARSVWQENCGVIERVDNATGEVMCLVEVPARYETLTKTVQDKPATTKTINIPAVYKTIKVQRLVRPASEKRVDVPAEYTSVNRRVKVADPVFFWLAKGETADSNAVATGREICLTQRPAEYANITREVVSEPASTKNSVIPARYQTITVQRLVSPASERRITIPARTKTVTSQIELSPAQAEWKQVLCEANMTRQIVTSLQRALKREGFDPGPIDGIMGRGTLKAIADYQTAEGIDKGGITLQLLRRLKVQS
;
A
#
# COMPACT_ATOMS: atom_id res chain seq x y z
N MET A 1 -25.72 -23.14 -7.95
CA MET A 1 -26.96 -23.04 -8.75
C MET A 1 -26.67 -22.22 -10.00
N ARG A 2 -27.30 -22.58 -11.13
CA ARG A 2 -27.14 -22.06 -12.51
C ARG A 2 -25.84 -22.40 -13.23
N LYS A 3 -25.88 -23.56 -13.89
CA LYS A 3 -25.07 -23.89 -15.07
C LYS A 3 -25.49 -22.96 -16.21
N LEU A 4 -24.56 -22.19 -16.76
CA LEU A 4 -24.67 -21.63 -18.11
C LEU A 4 -23.68 -22.37 -19.00
N THR A 5 -24.23 -23.29 -19.77
CA THR A 5 -23.64 -23.94 -20.93
C THR A 5 -24.11 -23.18 -22.16
N LEU A 6 -23.21 -22.72 -23.04
CA LEU A 6 -23.40 -22.49 -24.48
C LEU A 6 -22.15 -21.79 -25.07
N PRO A 7 -21.83 -21.92 -26.38
CA PRO A 7 -21.53 -23.14 -27.12
C PRO A 7 -20.12 -23.08 -27.78
N LEU A 8 -19.59 -24.25 -28.15
CA LEU A 8 -18.45 -24.37 -29.06
C LEU A 8 -18.74 -23.60 -30.37
N LEU A 9 -17.95 -22.57 -30.67
CA LEU A 9 -17.85 -22.04 -32.03
C LEU A 9 -17.01 -23.01 -32.86
N GLY A 10 -17.62 -23.49 -33.95
CA GLY A 10 -17.04 -24.47 -34.85
C GLY A 10 -15.72 -23.99 -35.44
N VAL A 11 -14.73 -24.86 -35.34
CA VAL A 11 -13.58 -24.90 -36.23
C VAL A 11 -14.12 -25.02 -37.65
N LEU A 12 -14.21 -23.91 -38.36
CA LEU A 12 -14.26 -23.89 -39.82
C LEU A 12 -12.90 -24.38 -40.29
N GLY A 13 -12.71 -25.71 -40.23
CA GLY A 13 -11.73 -26.37 -41.04
C GLY A 13 -12.12 -26.06 -42.48
N SER A 14 -11.45 -25.07 -43.07
CA SER A 14 -11.34 -24.97 -44.52
C SER A 14 -10.67 -26.26 -44.97
N CYS A 15 -11.50 -27.27 -45.17
CA CYS A 15 -11.20 -28.41 -45.99
C CYS A 15 -10.88 -27.81 -47.36
N LEU A 16 -9.59 -27.53 -47.61
CA LEU A 16 -9.10 -27.35 -48.96
C LEU A 16 -9.49 -28.65 -49.66
N ILE A 17 -10.57 -28.59 -50.42
CA ILE A 17 -10.90 -29.59 -51.41
C ILE A 17 -9.73 -29.49 -52.38
N ILE A 18 -8.73 -30.35 -52.19
CA ILE A 18 -7.72 -30.64 -53.20
C ILE A 18 -8.51 -31.33 -54.30
N LEU A 19 -9.09 -30.54 -55.19
CA LEU A 19 -9.51 -31.06 -56.47
C LEU A 19 -8.24 -31.63 -57.09
N PRO A 20 -8.23 -32.92 -57.48
CA PRO A 20 -7.13 -33.41 -58.28
C PRO A 20 -7.04 -32.48 -59.48
N VAL A 21 -5.89 -31.85 -59.67
CA VAL A 21 -5.53 -31.25 -60.94
C VAL A 21 -5.45 -32.43 -61.89
N THR A 22 -6.60 -32.79 -62.46
CA THR A 22 -6.63 -33.63 -63.64
C THR A 22 -5.79 -32.87 -64.65
N ALA A 23 -4.63 -33.41 -65.01
CA ALA A 23 -3.88 -32.98 -66.16
C ALA A 23 -4.89 -32.84 -67.30
N GLN A 24 -5.23 -31.60 -67.65
CA GLN A 24 -6.11 -31.35 -68.77
C GLN A 24 -5.45 -32.04 -69.95
N GLN A 25 -6.17 -32.98 -70.56
CA GLN A 25 -5.75 -33.63 -71.77
C GLN A 25 -5.31 -32.52 -72.73
N VAL A 26 -4.02 -32.54 -73.10
CA VAL A 26 -3.48 -31.60 -74.09
C VAL A 26 -4.35 -31.79 -75.32
N ASP A 27 -5.21 -30.84 -75.61
CA ASP A 27 -6.10 -30.86 -76.76
C ASP A 27 -5.23 -30.55 -77.98
N ASN A 28 -4.40 -31.54 -78.33
CA ASN A 28 -3.66 -31.57 -79.57
C ASN A 28 -4.74 -31.55 -80.64
N ASN A 29 -4.98 -30.39 -81.23
CA ASN A 29 -5.90 -30.22 -82.33
C ASN A 29 -5.40 -31.12 -83.48
N LEU A 30 -5.83 -32.38 -83.46
CA LEU A 30 -5.31 -33.48 -84.28
C LEU A 30 -5.79 -33.32 -85.72
N VAL A 31 -6.85 -32.54 -85.91
CA VAL A 31 -7.49 -32.32 -87.19
C VAL A 31 -6.89 -31.07 -87.84
N LEU A 32 -6.32 -31.27 -89.03
CA LEU A 32 -5.89 -30.19 -89.90
C LEU A 32 -7.10 -29.29 -90.21
N PRO A 33 -7.04 -27.97 -89.99
CA PRO A 33 -8.12 -27.06 -90.34
C PRO A 33 -8.45 -27.09 -91.84
N ASP A 34 -9.69 -26.79 -92.21
CA ASP A 34 -10.13 -26.68 -93.61
C ASP A 34 -9.36 -25.56 -94.35
N ALA A 35 -8.25 -25.93 -94.98
CA ALA A 35 -7.35 -25.01 -95.66
C ALA A 35 -7.91 -24.56 -97.01
N LYS A 36 -7.85 -23.26 -97.29
CA LYS A 36 -8.16 -22.72 -98.62
C LYS A 36 -6.95 -22.86 -99.55
N PRO A 37 -7.16 -22.84 -100.88
CA PRO A 37 -6.05 -22.81 -101.83
C PRO A 37 -5.07 -21.66 -101.52
N GLY A 38 -3.79 -22.01 -101.35
CA GLY A 38 -2.72 -21.05 -100.99
C GLY A 38 -2.44 -20.91 -99.50
N GLU A 39 -3.17 -21.61 -98.63
CA GLU A 39 -2.89 -21.66 -97.19
C GLU A 39 -2.10 -22.92 -96.83
N CYS A 40 -1.00 -22.75 -96.11
CA CYS A 40 -0.19 -23.86 -95.61
C CYS A 40 -0.26 -23.89 -94.10
N TYR A 41 -0.32 -25.10 -93.54
CA TYR A 41 -0.37 -25.30 -92.10
C TYR A 41 0.76 -26.23 -91.68
N ALA A 42 1.39 -25.93 -90.54
CA ALA A 42 2.32 -26.84 -89.90
C ALA A 42 1.87 -27.05 -88.46
N LYS A 43 2.21 -28.24 -87.92
CA LYS A 43 2.04 -28.52 -86.51
C LYS A 43 3.16 -27.83 -85.76
N VAL A 44 2.81 -26.77 -85.04
CA VAL A 44 3.77 -25.96 -84.27
C VAL A 44 3.52 -26.11 -82.79
N ILE A 45 4.57 -25.88 -82.01
CA ILE A 45 4.52 -25.92 -80.55
C ILE A 45 4.23 -24.52 -80.04
N THR A 46 3.04 -24.33 -79.51
CA THR A 46 2.67 -23.10 -78.79
C THR A 46 3.13 -23.24 -77.34
N PRO A 47 3.94 -22.31 -76.81
CA PRO A 47 4.48 -22.42 -75.45
C PRO A 47 3.40 -22.17 -74.40
N ALA A 48 3.61 -22.76 -73.21
CA ALA A 48 2.75 -22.54 -72.06
C ALA A 48 2.74 -21.05 -71.65
N ARG A 49 1.59 -20.58 -71.17
CA ARG A 49 1.40 -19.21 -70.68
C ARG A 49 1.28 -19.21 -69.17
N PHE A 50 1.99 -18.27 -68.53
CA PHE A 50 2.01 -18.11 -67.08
C PHE A 50 1.61 -16.70 -66.68
N GLU A 51 0.93 -16.60 -65.54
CA GLU A 51 0.69 -15.34 -64.84
C GLU A 51 1.46 -15.36 -63.51
N THR A 52 2.14 -14.27 -63.18
CA THR A 52 2.83 -14.15 -61.90
C THR A 52 1.87 -13.62 -60.85
N ARG A 53 1.73 -14.33 -59.73
CA ARG A 53 0.97 -13.91 -58.56
C ARG A 53 1.87 -13.76 -57.35
N SER A 54 1.81 -12.61 -56.70
CA SER A 54 2.49 -12.36 -55.43
C SER A 54 1.53 -12.56 -54.27
N GLU A 55 1.96 -13.28 -53.23
CA GLU A 55 1.25 -13.42 -51.97
C GLU A 55 2.17 -13.05 -50.81
N GLU A 56 1.67 -12.28 -49.85
CA GLU A 56 2.38 -12.02 -48.60
C GLU A 56 2.04 -13.09 -47.57
N ILE A 57 3.04 -13.87 -47.19
CA ILE A 57 2.87 -14.96 -46.25
C ILE A 57 3.47 -14.52 -44.91
N ILE A 58 2.68 -14.59 -43.84
CA ILE A 58 3.17 -14.32 -42.48
C ILE A 58 4.15 -15.44 -42.10
N VAL A 59 5.42 -15.07 -41.88
CA VAL A 59 6.48 -15.98 -41.47
C VAL A 59 6.72 -15.92 -39.96
N GLN A 60 6.27 -14.86 -39.30
CA GLN A 60 6.25 -14.74 -37.86
C GLN A 60 5.04 -13.91 -37.46
N GLU A 61 4.14 -14.49 -36.67
CA GLU A 61 2.96 -13.79 -36.17
C GLU A 61 3.33 -12.61 -35.28
N ALA A 62 2.42 -11.64 -35.18
CA ALA A 62 2.58 -10.55 -34.22
C ALA A 62 2.66 -11.14 -32.81
N SER A 63 3.57 -10.63 -31.99
CA SER A 63 3.80 -11.11 -30.64
C SER A 63 3.87 -9.95 -29.67
N GLU A 64 3.85 -10.24 -28.37
CA GLU A 64 4.01 -9.24 -27.33
C GLU A 64 5.30 -9.49 -26.55
N ARG A 65 6.00 -8.40 -26.23
CA ARG A 65 7.05 -8.39 -25.23
C ARG A 65 6.54 -7.68 -23.99
N ILE A 66 6.81 -8.27 -22.84
CA ILE A 66 6.44 -7.68 -21.55
C ILE A 66 7.67 -6.99 -20.94
N GLU A 67 7.48 -5.74 -20.51
CA GLU A 67 8.42 -5.01 -19.66
C GLU A 67 7.86 -4.94 -18.25
N THR A 68 8.67 -5.32 -17.26
CA THR A 68 8.30 -5.25 -15.85
C THR A 68 8.58 -3.85 -15.31
N VAL A 69 7.57 -3.24 -14.70
CA VAL A 69 7.68 -1.96 -14.02
C VAL A 69 7.69 -2.23 -12.52
N GLU A 70 8.76 -1.79 -11.84
CA GLU A 70 8.92 -1.99 -10.41
C GLU A 70 7.92 -1.18 -9.59
N ALA A 71 7.68 -1.63 -8.36
CA ALA A 71 6.87 -0.92 -7.39
C ALA A 71 7.59 0.36 -6.92
N THR A 72 6.88 1.49 -6.92
CA THR A 72 7.42 2.77 -6.46
C THR A 72 6.91 3.08 -5.05
N TYR A 73 7.86 3.48 -4.19
CA TYR A 73 7.58 3.87 -2.82
C TYR A 73 7.89 5.35 -2.61
N GLU A 74 7.12 5.98 -1.72
CA GLU A 74 7.46 7.28 -1.16
C GLU A 74 7.85 7.15 0.31
N SER A 75 8.78 8.00 0.74
CA SER A 75 9.15 8.11 2.15
C SER A 75 8.23 9.10 2.84
N ALA A 76 7.56 8.67 3.90
CA ALA A 76 6.72 9.51 4.74
C ALA A 76 7.15 9.42 6.21
N ASP A 77 7.14 10.53 6.93
CA ASP A 77 7.43 10.54 8.36
C ASP A 77 6.16 10.23 9.15
N GLN A 78 6.21 9.17 9.95
CA GLN A 78 5.13 8.77 10.86
C GLN A 78 5.56 8.99 12.31
N THR A 79 4.79 9.81 13.02
CA THR A 79 5.02 10.12 14.44
C THR A 79 4.26 9.15 15.34
N ILE A 80 4.95 8.52 16.28
CA ILE A 80 4.41 7.47 17.14
C ILE A 80 4.65 7.84 18.59
N ILE A 81 3.62 7.71 19.43
CA ILE A 81 3.74 7.94 20.87
C ILE A 81 4.48 6.74 21.47
N VAL A 82 5.69 7.00 22.00
CA VAL A 82 6.48 5.96 22.68
C VAL A 82 6.32 6.00 24.19
N LYS A 83 5.75 7.08 24.72
CA LYS A 83 5.35 7.20 26.11
C LYS A 83 4.15 8.14 26.21
N ASP A 84 3.06 7.65 26.77
CA ASP A 84 1.84 8.45 26.95
C ASP A 84 2.08 9.63 27.89
N ALA A 85 1.33 10.71 27.66
CA ALA A 85 1.32 11.85 28.55
C ALA A 85 0.87 11.40 29.95
N GLY A 86 1.53 11.93 30.97
CA GLY A 86 1.22 11.64 32.36
C GLY A 86 0.86 12.89 33.14
N GLN A 87 0.62 12.71 34.42
CA GLN A 87 0.42 13.82 35.36
C GLN A 87 1.40 13.66 36.52
N ALA A 88 2.04 14.75 36.89
CA ALA A 88 2.76 14.89 38.14
C ALA A 88 1.88 15.67 39.12
N ILE A 89 1.81 15.20 40.37
CA ILE A 89 1.14 15.91 41.45
C ILE A 89 2.22 16.54 42.32
N GLU A 90 2.23 17.86 42.41
CA GLU A 90 3.08 18.61 43.33
C GLU A 90 2.28 18.93 44.60
N VAL A 91 2.83 18.57 45.75
CA VAL A 91 2.17 18.76 47.05
C VAL A 91 2.68 20.04 47.70
N THR A 92 1.77 20.96 48.00
CA THR A 92 2.03 22.10 48.88
C THR A 92 1.65 21.68 50.31
N PRO A 93 2.62 21.62 51.26
CA PRO A 93 2.35 21.21 52.62
C PRO A 93 1.44 22.22 53.34
N THR A 94 0.76 21.76 54.40
CA THR A 94 -0.04 22.63 55.27
C THR A 94 0.81 23.69 55.95
N VAL A 95 0.32 24.93 55.96
CA VAL A 95 0.94 26.04 56.68
C VAL A 95 0.19 26.28 57.98
N PHE A 96 0.95 26.35 59.08
CA PHE A 96 0.42 26.68 60.40
C PHE A 96 0.67 28.16 60.70
N SER A 97 -0.35 28.81 61.25
CA SER A 97 -0.23 30.14 61.83
C SER A 97 -0.42 30.07 63.34
N LYS A 98 0.25 30.97 64.08
CA LYS A 98 0.17 31.01 65.53
C LYS A 98 -0.92 31.96 65.98
N GLU A 99 -1.91 31.45 66.68
CA GLU A 99 -2.97 32.20 67.32
C GLU A 99 -2.79 32.12 68.84
N THR A 100 -3.00 33.23 69.57
CA THR A 100 -2.83 33.25 71.03
C THR A 100 -4.16 33.41 71.72
N ASP A 101 -4.60 32.34 72.37
CA ASP A 101 -5.78 32.35 73.22
C ASP A 101 -5.39 32.70 74.66
N LYS A 102 -6.16 33.61 75.26
CA LYS A 102 -6.06 33.89 76.70
C LYS A 102 -6.99 32.93 77.43
N VAL A 103 -6.41 31.87 77.99
CA VAL A 103 -7.17 30.96 78.84
C VAL A 103 -7.09 31.46 80.28
N GLU A 104 -8.26 31.75 80.83
CA GLU A 104 -8.41 32.14 82.24
C GLU A 104 -8.12 30.91 83.12
N VAL A 105 -6.93 30.90 83.72
CA VAL A 105 -6.47 29.81 84.59
C VAL A 105 -6.95 29.99 86.04
N ARG A 106 -7.23 31.24 86.43
CA ARG A 106 -7.82 31.58 87.73
C ARG A 106 -8.79 32.76 87.58
N PRO A 107 -10.08 32.58 87.94
CA PRO A 107 -11.06 33.66 87.82
C PRO A 107 -10.78 34.82 88.77
N ALA A 108 -11.22 36.01 88.41
CA ALA A 108 -11.24 37.15 89.31
C ALA A 108 -12.28 36.89 90.41
N GLU A 109 -11.83 36.84 91.67
CA GLU A 109 -12.71 36.61 92.81
C GLU A 109 -12.79 37.89 93.67
N LEU A 110 -14.02 38.35 93.90
CA LEU A 110 -14.32 39.34 94.93
C LEU A 110 -14.56 38.58 96.23
N THR A 111 -13.60 38.69 97.16
CA THR A 111 -13.72 38.09 98.48
C THR A 111 -13.64 39.20 99.52
N TRP A 112 -14.65 39.28 100.37
CA TRP A 112 -14.58 40.12 101.55
C TRP A 112 -13.54 39.49 102.48
N THR A 113 -12.55 40.27 102.90
CA THR A 113 -11.47 39.78 103.76
C THR A 113 -11.36 40.65 105.00
N THR A 114 -11.11 40.04 106.16
CA THR A 114 -10.76 40.74 107.40
C THR A 114 -9.27 40.57 107.70
N ARG A 115 -8.66 41.59 108.33
CA ARG A 115 -7.25 41.58 108.72
C ARG A 115 -7.16 41.43 110.23
N VAL A 116 -6.45 40.41 110.68
CA VAL A 116 -6.17 40.17 112.10
C VAL A 116 -4.64 40.04 112.24
N GLY A 117 -3.99 41.08 112.74
CA GLY A 117 -2.53 41.18 112.73
C GLY A 117 -1.96 41.18 111.30
N SER A 118 -1.05 40.26 111.00
CA SER A 118 -0.40 40.12 109.68
C SER A 118 -1.09 39.15 108.72
N ARG A 119 -2.14 38.44 109.16
CA ARG A 119 -2.89 37.47 108.34
C ARG A 119 -4.16 38.09 107.75
N VAL A 120 -4.45 37.74 106.50
CA VAL A 120 -5.66 38.14 105.75
C VAL A 120 -6.55 36.91 105.59
N MET A 121 -7.79 36.99 106.06
CA MET A 121 -8.76 35.89 106.14
C MET A 121 -10.09 36.31 105.49
N PRO A 122 -10.97 35.39 105.03
CA PRO A 122 -12.30 35.75 104.52
C PRO A 122 -13.21 36.35 105.62
N ALA A 123 -14.12 37.26 105.27
CA ALA A 123 -15.09 37.86 106.19
C ALA A 123 -16.34 37.00 106.35
N SER A 124 -16.90 36.93 107.56
CA SER A 124 -18.07 36.08 107.86
C SER A 124 -19.38 36.62 107.28
N PRO A 125 -20.36 35.75 106.95
CA PRO A 125 -21.69 36.17 106.50
C PRO A 125 -22.37 37.14 107.49
N ASP A 126 -22.20 36.93 108.80
CA ASP A 126 -22.72 37.81 109.86
C ASP A 126 -22.08 39.21 109.83
N ALA A 127 -20.81 39.33 109.41
CA ALA A 127 -20.13 40.61 109.20
C ALA A 127 -20.71 41.41 108.03
N ILE A 128 -21.15 40.70 106.99
CA ILE A 128 -21.75 41.29 105.78
C ILE A 128 -23.22 41.62 106.04
N GLU A 129 -23.93 40.79 106.82
CA GLU A 129 -25.33 41.01 107.19
C GLU A 129 -25.52 42.15 108.23
N HIS A 130 -24.58 42.33 109.17
CA HIS A 130 -24.63 43.45 110.12
C HIS A 130 -24.50 44.85 109.47
N ILE A 131 -23.79 44.97 108.34
CA ILE A 131 -23.73 46.23 107.56
C ILE A 131 -25.07 46.49 106.84
N SER A 132 -25.78 45.42 106.47
CA SER A 132 -27.08 45.50 105.80
C SER A 132 -28.25 45.75 106.76
N ARG A 133 -28.15 45.39 108.04
CA ARG A 133 -29.23 45.46 109.05
C ARG A 133 -28.63 45.63 110.44
N SER A 134 -28.79 46.77 111.12
CA SER A 134 -28.71 46.78 112.60
C SER A 134 -29.14 48.08 113.29
N GLY A 135 -30.39 48.47 113.06
CA GLY A 135 -31.22 48.78 114.22
C GLY A 135 -31.90 47.48 114.67
N ILE A 136 -31.51 46.94 115.84
CA ILE A 136 -32.35 46.22 116.87
C ILE A 136 -31.55 45.24 117.75
N ASP A 137 -32.12 45.09 118.95
CA ASP A 137 -31.69 44.71 120.30
C ASP A 137 -31.55 43.19 120.57
N THR A 138 -30.51 42.80 121.31
CA THR A 138 -30.10 41.43 121.65
C THR A 138 -30.19 41.17 123.17
N LYS A 139 -31.40 41.19 123.74
CA LYS A 139 -31.66 40.89 125.16
C LYS A 139 -32.43 39.58 125.34
N SER A 140 -31.69 38.47 125.49
CA SER A 140 -32.01 37.38 126.44
C SER A 140 -31.03 36.21 126.28
N VAL A 141 -29.78 36.45 126.68
CA VAL A 141 -28.79 35.38 126.87
C VAL A 141 -28.05 35.65 128.20
N ASP A 142 -27.94 34.62 129.05
CA ASP A 142 -27.37 34.70 130.40
C ASP A 142 -25.84 34.95 130.42
N PRO A 143 -25.30 35.63 131.45
CA PRO A 143 -23.88 35.98 131.55
C PRO A 143 -22.96 34.75 131.73
N GLY A 144 -22.00 34.55 130.82
CA GLY A 144 -20.97 33.50 130.92
C GLY A 144 -20.64 32.75 129.62
N SER A 145 -21.36 33.01 128.53
CA SER A 145 -21.16 32.34 127.24
C SER A 145 -20.07 33.04 126.42
N CYS A 146 -18.87 32.46 126.39
CA CYS A 146 -17.81 32.86 125.48
C CYS A 146 -17.96 32.06 124.18
N PHE A 147 -18.14 32.76 123.06
CA PHE A 147 -18.13 32.18 121.73
C PHE A 147 -16.86 32.64 121.01
N ALA A 148 -16.09 31.71 120.46
CA ALA A 148 -14.99 32.00 119.56
C ALA A 148 -15.46 31.68 118.14
N GLU A 149 -15.37 32.67 117.25
CA GLU A 149 -15.67 32.51 115.81
C GLU A 149 -14.50 31.74 115.19
N TYR A 150 -14.82 30.60 114.56
CA TYR A 150 -13.86 29.77 113.83
C TYR A 150 -14.25 29.77 112.34
N TYR A 151 -13.25 29.83 111.46
CA TYR A 151 -13.44 29.66 110.01
C TYR A 151 -12.51 28.58 109.48
N THR A 152 -12.92 27.91 108.41
CA THR A 152 -12.07 27.01 107.63
C THR A 152 -11.75 27.61 106.27
N GLU A 153 -10.55 27.35 105.75
CA GLU A 153 -10.12 27.89 104.46
C GLU A 153 -10.95 27.35 103.28
N ALA A 154 -11.09 28.16 102.23
CA ALA A 154 -11.75 27.76 101.00
C ALA A 154 -11.02 26.57 100.35
N GLN A 155 -11.77 25.53 99.99
CA GLN A 155 -11.22 24.37 99.29
C GLN A 155 -11.17 24.64 97.78
N TYR A 156 -10.03 24.33 97.18
CA TYR A 156 -9.83 24.44 95.73
C TYR A 156 -9.52 23.06 95.16
N LYS A 157 -10.11 22.77 94.01
CA LYS A 157 -9.77 21.58 93.23
C LYS A 157 -9.11 22.03 91.93
N SER A 158 -8.00 21.39 91.57
CA SER A 158 -7.42 21.53 90.24
C SER A 158 -8.22 20.66 89.27
N GLU A 159 -8.82 21.28 88.27
CA GLU A 159 -9.43 20.62 87.13
C GLU A 159 -8.47 20.70 85.95
N THR A 160 -8.21 19.58 85.29
CA THR A 160 -7.37 19.56 84.10
C THR A 160 -8.23 19.82 82.87
N VAL A 161 -8.00 20.95 82.21
CA VAL A 161 -8.68 21.29 80.95
C VAL A 161 -7.73 20.95 79.80
N GLN A 162 -8.20 20.16 78.84
CA GLN A 162 -7.48 19.90 77.59
C GLN A 162 -7.68 21.08 76.64
N VAL A 163 -6.59 21.73 76.25
CA VAL A 163 -6.59 22.83 75.27
C VAL A 163 -5.88 22.32 74.02
N MET A 164 -6.54 22.43 72.87
CA MET A 164 -5.94 22.05 71.58
C MET A 164 -4.82 23.03 71.24
N VAL A 165 -3.60 22.51 71.08
CA VAL A 165 -2.41 23.32 70.76
C VAL A 165 -2.02 23.23 69.30
N LYS A 166 -2.47 22.19 68.60
CA LYS A 166 -2.26 22.01 67.17
C LYS A 166 -3.46 21.31 66.55
N GLU A 167 -4.03 21.91 65.52
CA GLU A 167 -5.19 21.35 64.84
C GLU A 167 -4.85 20.06 64.08
N ALA A 168 -5.86 19.19 63.90
CA ALA A 168 -5.73 18.01 63.07
C ALA A 168 -5.47 18.44 61.62
N THR A 169 -4.53 17.80 60.95
CA THR A 169 -4.16 18.14 59.57
C THR A 169 -4.19 16.92 58.68
N GLN A 170 -4.12 17.13 57.36
CA GLN A 170 -3.99 16.04 56.40
C GLN A 170 -2.66 16.16 55.70
N THR A 171 -1.89 15.08 55.72
CA THR A 171 -0.70 14.98 54.87
C THR A 171 -1.10 14.33 53.54
N ILE A 172 -0.60 14.88 52.45
CA ILE A 172 -0.86 14.34 51.10
C ILE A 172 0.38 13.59 50.64
N SER A 173 0.22 12.30 50.33
CA SER A 173 1.24 11.44 49.76
C SER A 173 0.92 11.14 48.29
N VAL A 174 1.89 11.29 47.40
CA VAL A 174 1.70 11.07 45.96
C VAL A 174 2.04 9.63 45.59
N VAL A 175 1.09 8.93 44.98
CA VAL A 175 1.32 7.66 44.30
C VAL A 175 1.66 7.98 42.83
N PRO A 176 2.85 7.62 42.34
CA PRO A 176 3.27 7.94 40.98
C PRO A 176 2.43 7.19 39.93
N ALA A 177 2.42 7.71 38.71
CA ALA A 177 1.78 7.06 37.57
C ALA A 177 2.46 5.72 37.23
N GLU A 178 1.65 4.71 36.90
CA GLU A 178 2.09 3.38 36.50
C GLU A 178 2.01 3.22 34.98
N TYR A 179 3.12 2.78 34.37
CA TYR A 179 3.23 2.54 32.94
C TYR A 179 3.54 1.08 32.67
N GLU A 180 2.87 0.49 31.68
CA GLU A 180 3.24 -0.82 31.14
C GLU A 180 4.00 -0.65 29.83
N THR A 181 4.86 -1.62 29.50
CA THR A 181 5.56 -1.65 28.21
C THR A 181 4.83 -2.58 27.25
N VAL A 182 4.24 -2.00 26.21
CA VAL A 182 3.55 -2.73 25.14
C VAL A 182 4.44 -2.73 23.89
N GLU A 183 4.56 -3.87 23.23
CA GLU A 183 5.22 -3.98 21.94
C GLU A 183 4.23 -3.70 20.81
N GLU A 184 4.43 -2.61 20.09
CA GLU A 184 3.62 -2.21 18.94
C GLU A 184 4.39 -2.45 17.64
N ARG A 185 3.76 -3.12 16.66
CA ARG A 185 4.35 -3.40 15.35
C ARG A 185 3.91 -2.34 14.35
N VAL A 186 4.88 -1.63 13.80
CA VAL A 186 4.64 -0.57 12.82
C VAL A 186 5.19 -1.01 11.47
N VAL A 187 4.38 -0.86 10.42
CA VAL A 187 4.81 -1.13 9.04
C VAL A 187 5.80 -0.05 8.62
N VAL A 188 7.06 -0.42 8.42
CA VAL A 188 8.10 0.50 7.93
C VAL A 188 8.26 0.46 6.42
N LYS A 189 7.84 -0.64 5.79
CA LYS A 189 7.73 -0.75 4.33
C LYS A 189 6.50 -1.58 4.03
N GLU A 190 5.56 -1.00 3.30
CA GLU A 190 4.34 -1.70 2.92
C GLU A 190 4.63 -2.93 2.06
N ALA A 191 3.75 -3.93 2.12
CA ALA A 191 3.85 -5.10 1.28
C ALA A 191 3.70 -4.68 -0.19
N SER A 192 4.45 -5.32 -1.07
CA SER A 192 4.29 -5.13 -2.51
C SER A 192 4.34 -6.46 -3.24
N SER A 193 4.31 -6.37 -4.55
CA SER A 193 4.61 -7.50 -5.42
C SER A 193 5.77 -7.13 -6.32
N GLU A 194 6.47 -8.14 -6.81
CA GLU A 194 7.41 -8.07 -7.91
C GLU A 194 6.83 -8.84 -9.08
N VAL A 195 6.90 -8.26 -10.27
CA VAL A 195 6.43 -8.90 -11.50
C VAL A 195 7.68 -9.38 -12.23
N VAL A 196 7.80 -10.69 -12.45
CA VAL A 196 8.91 -11.30 -13.18
C VAL A 196 8.44 -11.70 -14.56
N ASP A 197 9.20 -11.34 -15.60
CA ASP A 197 8.88 -11.70 -16.98
C ASP A 197 9.15 -13.18 -17.27
N VAL A 198 8.20 -13.82 -17.94
CA VAL A 198 8.34 -15.17 -18.47
C VAL A 198 8.28 -15.04 -20.00
N PRO A 199 9.42 -15.22 -20.69
CA PRO A 199 9.49 -14.96 -22.13
C PRO A 199 8.60 -15.92 -22.93
N ALA A 200 8.15 -15.45 -24.09
CA ALA A 200 7.43 -16.29 -25.04
C ALA A 200 8.32 -17.44 -25.54
N VAL A 201 7.71 -18.60 -25.74
CA VAL A 201 8.37 -19.77 -26.35
C VAL A 201 7.91 -19.89 -27.79
N TYR A 202 8.86 -20.09 -28.69
CA TYR A 202 8.62 -20.22 -30.13
C TYR A 202 9.02 -21.60 -30.63
N ARG A 203 8.35 -22.06 -31.68
CA ARG A 203 8.73 -23.25 -32.44
C ARG A 203 8.74 -22.95 -33.93
N THR A 204 9.60 -23.64 -34.66
CA THR A 204 9.70 -23.52 -36.11
C THR A 204 8.82 -24.56 -36.79
N GLU A 205 8.00 -24.12 -37.74
CA GLU A 205 7.23 -24.99 -38.63
C GLU A 205 7.67 -24.75 -40.07
N THR A 206 7.70 -25.81 -40.88
CA THR A 206 8.06 -25.72 -42.29
C THR A 206 6.81 -25.90 -43.16
N GLU A 207 6.62 -25.02 -44.14
CA GLU A 207 5.55 -25.09 -45.11
C GLU A 207 6.11 -25.00 -46.53
N SER A 208 5.71 -25.92 -47.40
CA SER A 208 6.09 -25.91 -48.81
C SER A 208 5.07 -25.11 -49.63
N VAL A 209 5.52 -24.04 -50.27
CA VAL A 209 4.68 -23.21 -51.14
C VAL A 209 5.05 -23.47 -52.59
N LEU A 210 4.05 -23.73 -53.44
CA LEU A 210 4.23 -23.94 -54.87
C LEU A 210 4.64 -22.62 -55.54
N VAL A 211 5.85 -22.56 -56.11
CA VAL A 211 6.33 -21.37 -56.83
C VAL A 211 6.24 -21.52 -58.34
N GLU A 212 6.39 -22.73 -58.87
CA GLU A 212 6.12 -23.03 -60.28
C GLU A 212 5.42 -24.39 -60.40
N PRO A 213 4.29 -24.47 -61.13
CA PRO A 213 3.57 -25.72 -61.33
C PRO A 213 4.38 -26.67 -62.21
N ALA A 214 4.08 -27.96 -62.08
CA ALA A 214 4.59 -28.96 -63.01
C ALA A 214 4.04 -28.64 -64.40
N ARG A 215 4.89 -28.68 -65.42
CA ARG A 215 4.50 -28.34 -66.79
C ARG A 215 5.14 -29.29 -67.77
N SER A 216 4.48 -29.47 -68.90
CA SER A 216 5.00 -30.27 -69.99
C SER A 216 5.74 -29.38 -70.99
N VAL A 217 6.98 -29.74 -71.33
CA VAL A 217 7.81 -29.00 -72.28
C VAL A 217 8.25 -29.93 -73.40
N TRP A 218 8.09 -29.48 -74.64
CA TRP A 218 8.64 -30.17 -75.80
C TRP A 218 10.14 -29.91 -75.89
N GLN A 219 10.94 -30.96 -75.78
CA GLN A 219 12.40 -30.92 -75.96
C GLN A 219 12.81 -31.62 -77.27
N GLU A 220 13.80 -31.04 -77.96
CA GLU A 220 14.44 -31.61 -79.15
C GLU A 220 15.41 -32.74 -78.76
N ASN A 221 15.66 -33.68 -79.69
CA ASN A 221 16.73 -34.70 -79.62
C ASN A 221 16.67 -35.64 -78.41
N CYS A 222 15.47 -36.10 -78.07
CA CYS A 222 15.22 -37.02 -76.96
C CYS A 222 15.37 -38.52 -77.29
N GLY A 223 15.95 -38.89 -78.45
CA GLY A 223 16.02 -40.27 -78.93
C GLY A 223 17.29 -40.62 -79.71
N VAL A 224 17.51 -41.93 -79.95
CA VAL A 224 18.69 -42.52 -80.63
C VAL A 224 18.69 -42.25 -82.15
N ILE A 225 17.54 -41.85 -82.71
CA ILE A 225 17.38 -41.52 -84.14
C ILE A 225 17.32 -40.00 -84.24
N GLU A 226 18.41 -39.38 -84.69
CA GLU A 226 18.53 -37.92 -84.71
C GLU A 226 17.62 -37.26 -85.76
N ARG A 227 17.27 -37.96 -86.85
CA ARG A 227 16.50 -37.41 -87.99
C ARG A 227 15.77 -38.49 -88.77
N VAL A 228 14.50 -38.24 -89.12
CA VAL A 228 13.73 -39.11 -90.05
C VAL A 228 13.95 -38.67 -91.51
N ASP A 229 14.24 -37.39 -91.78
CA ASP A 229 14.67 -36.84 -93.07
C ASP A 229 15.16 -35.37 -92.93
N ASN A 230 15.44 -34.66 -94.03
CA ASN A 230 15.96 -33.28 -94.04
C ASN A 230 14.84 -32.21 -94.15
N ALA A 231 13.58 -32.63 -94.25
CA ALA A 231 12.42 -31.78 -94.54
C ALA A 231 11.31 -31.88 -93.47
N THR A 232 11.30 -32.92 -92.64
CA THR A 232 10.19 -33.25 -91.74
C THR A 232 10.68 -33.86 -90.43
N GLY A 233 10.98 -32.98 -89.47
CA GLY A 233 10.76 -33.29 -88.06
C GLY A 233 11.97 -33.78 -87.29
N GLU A 234 12.56 -32.85 -86.53
CA GLU A 234 13.26 -33.21 -85.30
C GLU A 234 12.29 -33.99 -84.40
N VAL A 235 12.76 -35.10 -83.82
CA VAL A 235 11.95 -35.88 -82.87
C VAL A 235 11.83 -35.07 -81.58
N MET A 236 10.60 -34.62 -81.32
CA MET A 236 10.25 -33.86 -80.13
C MET A 236 9.64 -34.81 -79.08
N CYS A 237 10.14 -34.76 -77.85
CA CYS A 237 9.49 -35.45 -76.73
C CYS A 237 8.85 -34.46 -75.79
N LEU A 238 7.63 -34.79 -75.37
CA LEU A 238 6.98 -34.13 -74.26
C LEU A 238 7.61 -34.63 -72.97
N VAL A 239 8.40 -33.78 -72.30
CA VAL A 239 9.01 -34.08 -71.00
C VAL A 239 8.27 -33.30 -69.93
N GLU A 240 7.92 -33.99 -68.84
CA GLU A 240 7.36 -33.35 -67.65
C GLU A 240 8.47 -32.70 -66.83
N VAL A 241 8.41 -31.39 -66.67
CA VAL A 241 9.23 -30.64 -65.72
C VAL A 241 8.47 -30.63 -64.39
N PRO A 242 9.03 -31.18 -63.30
CA PRO A 242 8.33 -31.28 -62.02
C PRO A 242 8.08 -29.89 -61.42
N ALA A 243 7.00 -29.80 -60.63
CA ALA A 243 6.67 -28.61 -59.85
C ALA A 243 7.84 -28.21 -58.93
N ARG A 244 8.13 -26.91 -58.86
CA ARG A 244 9.10 -26.36 -57.92
C ARG A 244 8.39 -25.77 -56.72
N TYR A 245 8.84 -26.17 -55.53
CA TYR A 245 8.35 -25.67 -54.25
C TYR A 245 9.46 -24.85 -53.57
N GLU A 246 9.07 -23.77 -52.90
CA GLU A 246 9.91 -23.07 -51.95
C GLU A 246 9.52 -23.47 -50.53
N THR A 247 10.49 -23.87 -49.72
CA THR A 247 10.23 -24.19 -48.31
C THR A 247 10.34 -22.92 -47.47
N LEU A 248 9.25 -22.58 -46.78
CA LEU A 248 9.19 -21.48 -45.85
C LEU A 248 9.31 -22.00 -44.42
N THR A 249 10.19 -21.38 -43.64
CA THR A 249 10.29 -21.60 -42.19
C THR A 249 9.47 -20.54 -41.47
N LYS A 250 8.35 -20.95 -40.87
CA LYS A 250 7.49 -20.11 -40.03
C LYS A 250 7.90 -20.22 -38.57
N THR A 251 8.02 -19.09 -37.87
CA THR A 251 8.22 -19.05 -36.43
C THR A 251 6.88 -18.82 -35.75
N VAL A 252 6.33 -19.87 -35.15
CA VAL A 252 5.03 -19.86 -34.49
C VAL A 252 5.23 -19.73 -32.98
N GLN A 253 4.44 -18.88 -32.34
CA GLN A 253 4.43 -18.77 -30.88
C GLN A 253 3.73 -20.00 -30.29
N ASP A 254 4.45 -20.77 -29.48
CA ASP A 254 3.92 -21.95 -28.78
C ASP A 254 3.30 -21.55 -27.43
N LYS A 255 4.00 -20.68 -26.69
CA LYS A 255 3.50 -20.09 -25.44
C LYS A 255 3.70 -18.58 -25.46
N PRO A 256 2.66 -17.78 -25.15
CA PRO A 256 2.80 -16.33 -25.10
C PRO A 256 3.71 -15.89 -23.95
N ALA A 257 4.25 -14.68 -24.08
CA ALA A 257 4.93 -14.03 -22.97
C ALA A 257 3.91 -13.82 -21.84
N THR A 258 4.31 -14.18 -20.63
CA THR A 258 3.47 -14.05 -19.43
C THR A 258 4.30 -13.47 -18.30
N THR A 259 3.66 -13.16 -17.19
CA THR A 259 4.36 -12.71 -15.99
C THR A 259 4.03 -13.61 -14.81
N LYS A 260 4.94 -13.62 -13.85
CA LYS A 260 4.76 -14.26 -12.56
C LYS A 260 4.86 -13.21 -11.48
N THR A 261 3.81 -13.08 -10.68
CA THR A 261 3.79 -12.19 -9.53
C THR A 261 4.37 -12.89 -8.30
N ILE A 262 5.39 -12.29 -7.69
CA ILE A 262 6.00 -12.70 -6.43
C ILE A 262 5.55 -11.71 -5.35
N ASN A 263 4.89 -12.21 -4.30
CA ASN A 263 4.44 -11.36 -3.19
C ASN A 263 5.60 -11.08 -2.23
N ILE A 264 5.91 -9.80 -1.99
CA ILE A 264 6.91 -9.33 -1.04
C ILE A 264 6.18 -8.84 0.22
N PRO A 265 6.36 -9.50 1.37
CA PRO A 265 5.64 -9.14 2.59
C PRO A 265 6.08 -7.77 3.13
N ALA A 266 5.18 -7.13 3.90
CA ALA A 266 5.48 -5.89 4.59
C ALA A 266 6.60 -6.08 5.62
N VAL A 267 7.48 -5.09 5.73
CA VAL A 267 8.52 -5.06 6.76
C VAL A 267 7.98 -4.31 7.98
N TYR A 268 8.10 -4.92 9.15
CA TYR A 268 7.64 -4.36 10.41
C TYR A 268 8.81 -3.99 11.31
N LYS A 269 8.66 -2.92 12.06
CA LYS A 269 9.54 -2.55 13.17
C LYS A 269 8.73 -2.60 14.47
N THR A 270 9.23 -3.34 15.44
CA THR A 270 8.62 -3.40 16.78
C THR A 270 9.15 -2.27 17.64
N ILE A 271 8.25 -1.52 18.28
CA ILE A 271 8.55 -0.40 19.15
C ILE A 271 7.98 -0.70 20.53
N LYS A 272 8.76 -0.40 21.57
CA LYS A 272 8.33 -0.50 22.96
C LYS A 272 7.67 0.81 23.37
N VAL A 273 6.36 0.77 23.60
CA VAL A 273 5.53 1.91 24.00
C VAL A 273 5.22 1.82 25.50
N GLN A 274 5.50 2.88 26.24
CA GLN A 274 5.10 3.01 27.65
C GLN A 274 3.68 3.57 27.72
N ARG A 275 2.70 2.68 27.82
CA ARG A 275 1.28 3.04 27.91
C ARG A 275 0.90 3.36 29.36
N LEU A 276 0.20 4.46 29.58
CA LEU A 276 -0.24 4.86 30.91
C LEU A 276 -1.37 3.93 31.37
N VAL A 277 -1.14 3.13 32.40
CA VAL A 277 -2.14 2.21 32.96
C VAL A 277 -2.90 2.87 34.09
N ARG A 278 -2.20 3.59 34.98
CA ARG A 278 -2.80 4.30 36.11
C ARG A 278 -2.20 5.69 36.24
N PRO A 279 -3.01 6.77 36.25
CA PRO A 279 -2.51 8.11 36.46
C PRO A 279 -1.96 8.27 37.88
N ALA A 280 -1.11 9.28 38.08
CA ALA A 280 -0.68 9.66 39.42
C ALA A 280 -1.91 10.00 40.28
N SER A 281 -1.90 9.60 41.54
CA SER A 281 -3.01 9.83 42.46
C SER A 281 -2.50 10.30 43.81
N GLU A 282 -3.33 11.05 44.52
CA GLU A 282 -3.02 11.50 45.87
C GLU A 282 -3.69 10.61 46.92
N LYS A 283 -2.97 10.31 48.00
CA LYS A 283 -3.48 9.63 49.18
C LYS A 283 -3.40 10.57 50.37
N ARG A 284 -4.55 10.90 50.96
CA ARG A 284 -4.65 11.73 52.16
C ARG A 284 -4.54 10.85 53.40
N VAL A 285 -3.70 11.26 54.34
CA VAL A 285 -3.52 10.60 55.64
C VAL A 285 -3.81 11.62 56.73
N ASP A 286 -4.82 11.33 57.56
CA ASP A 286 -5.22 12.18 58.67
C ASP A 286 -4.17 12.14 59.79
N VAL A 287 -3.74 13.31 60.23
CA VAL A 287 -2.86 13.53 61.37
C VAL A 287 -3.72 14.11 62.50
N PRO A 288 -3.86 13.40 63.64
CA PRO A 288 -4.74 13.84 64.72
C PRO A 288 -4.26 15.15 65.37
N ALA A 289 -5.20 15.89 65.97
CA ALA A 289 -4.90 17.10 66.73
C ALA A 289 -4.10 16.79 68.01
N GLU A 290 -3.17 17.67 68.39
CA GLU A 290 -2.45 17.59 69.66
C GLU A 290 -3.11 18.49 70.71
N TYR A 291 -3.23 17.95 71.92
CA TYR A 291 -3.81 18.62 73.08
C TYR A 291 -2.76 18.76 74.19
N THR A 292 -2.77 19.90 74.86
CA THR A 292 -2.03 20.09 76.12
C THR A 292 -3.00 20.21 77.29
N SER A 293 -2.57 19.73 78.44
CA SER A 293 -3.35 19.76 79.67
C SER A 293 -2.95 20.97 80.51
N VAL A 294 -3.89 21.87 80.80
CA VAL A 294 -3.65 22.99 81.72
C VAL A 294 -4.49 22.80 82.98
N ASN A 295 -3.84 22.90 84.14
CA ASN A 295 -4.50 22.78 85.44
C ASN A 295 -5.19 24.11 85.78
N ARG A 296 -6.51 24.14 85.65
CA ARG A 296 -7.37 25.25 86.03
C ARG A 296 -7.79 25.07 87.49
N ARG A 297 -7.56 26.07 88.33
CA ARG A 297 -7.95 26.02 89.74
C ARG A 297 -9.37 26.54 89.88
N VAL A 298 -10.31 25.65 90.22
CA VAL A 298 -11.72 26.00 90.41
C VAL A 298 -12.03 25.97 91.91
N LYS A 299 -12.63 27.04 92.41
CA LYS A 299 -13.13 27.14 93.78
C LYS A 299 -14.37 26.26 93.91
N VAL A 300 -14.31 25.27 94.79
CA VAL A 300 -15.37 24.25 94.95
C VAL A 300 -16.19 24.46 96.21
N ALA A 301 -15.71 25.26 97.18
CA ALA A 301 -16.49 25.66 98.34
C ALA A 301 -16.03 27.02 98.89
N ASP A 302 -17.00 27.83 99.30
CA ASP A 302 -16.78 29.04 100.08
C ASP A 302 -16.36 28.68 101.53
N PRO A 303 -15.62 29.57 102.22
CA PRO A 303 -15.29 29.40 103.62
C PRO A 303 -16.57 29.39 104.46
N VAL A 304 -16.76 28.31 105.23
CA VAL A 304 -17.89 28.16 106.15
C VAL A 304 -17.46 28.66 107.53
N PHE A 305 -18.33 29.44 108.16
CA PHE A 305 -18.16 29.93 109.52
C PHE A 305 -19.12 29.17 110.42
N PHE A 306 -18.64 28.72 111.57
CA PHE A 306 -19.46 28.01 112.53
C PHE A 306 -19.06 28.36 113.96
N TRP A 307 -20.03 28.25 114.85
CA TRP A 307 -19.90 28.55 116.27
C TRP A 307 -19.75 27.22 117.02
N LEU A 308 -18.69 27.07 117.83
CA LEU A 308 -18.52 25.91 118.72
C LEU A 308 -18.84 26.30 120.16
N ALA A 309 -19.50 25.41 120.89
CA ALA A 309 -19.79 25.59 122.30
C ALA A 309 -18.57 25.26 123.18
N LYS A 310 -18.50 25.88 124.37
CA LYS A 310 -17.34 25.76 125.29
C LYS A 310 -17.12 24.30 125.73
N GLY A 311 -16.06 23.67 125.21
CA GLY A 311 -15.62 22.31 125.53
C GLY A 311 -15.29 21.44 124.32
N GLU A 312 -15.73 21.83 123.12
CA GLU A 312 -15.43 21.14 121.87
C GLU A 312 -14.11 21.66 121.26
N THR A 313 -13.25 20.73 120.82
CA THR A 313 -12.02 21.08 120.12
C THR A 313 -12.30 21.29 118.64
N ALA A 314 -11.96 22.46 118.11
CA ALA A 314 -12.00 22.72 116.67
C ALA A 314 -11.05 21.78 115.90
N ASP A 315 -11.38 21.49 114.65
CA ASP A 315 -10.45 20.86 113.71
C ASP A 315 -9.14 21.66 113.66
N SER A 316 -8.01 20.98 113.45
CA SER A 316 -6.64 21.50 113.65
C SER A 316 -6.28 22.78 112.87
N ASN A 317 -7.16 23.26 111.99
CA ASN A 317 -6.90 24.30 111.02
C ASN A 317 -7.73 25.58 111.26
N ALA A 318 -8.50 25.69 112.35
CA ALA A 318 -9.38 26.83 112.60
C ALA A 318 -8.76 27.92 113.51
N VAL A 319 -8.94 29.20 113.19
CA VAL A 319 -8.27 30.35 113.85
C VAL A 319 -9.28 31.48 114.18
N ALA A 320 -9.14 32.14 115.35
CA ALA A 320 -10.08 33.15 115.88
C ALA A 320 -9.83 34.62 115.41
N THR A 321 -10.89 35.43 115.30
CA THR A 321 -10.91 36.71 114.57
C THR A 321 -11.12 37.95 115.48
N GLY A 322 -10.27 39.00 115.35
CA GLY A 322 -10.40 40.30 116.04
C GLY A 322 -10.24 41.45 115.04
N ARG A 323 -11.26 42.30 114.87
CA ARG A 323 -11.70 42.80 113.55
C ARG A 323 -11.49 44.30 113.24
N GLU A 324 -11.17 44.58 111.97
CA GLU A 324 -11.50 45.76 111.13
C GLU A 324 -11.73 45.26 109.67
N ILE A 325 -12.56 45.94 108.85
CA ILE A 325 -13.12 45.40 107.58
C ILE A 325 -12.72 46.24 106.36
N CYS A 326 -12.23 45.60 105.29
CA CYS A 326 -11.99 46.21 103.98
C CYS A 326 -12.26 45.22 102.82
N LEU A 327 -12.82 45.71 101.72
CA LEU A 327 -12.98 44.94 100.47
C LEU A 327 -11.70 45.04 99.63
N THR A 328 -11.12 43.91 99.20
CA THR A 328 -9.97 43.92 98.27
C THR A 328 -10.22 42.97 97.10
N GLN A 329 -9.79 43.37 95.91
CA GLN A 329 -9.92 42.58 94.67
C GLN A 329 -8.58 41.91 94.33
N ARG A 330 -8.60 40.61 94.03
CA ARG A 330 -7.48 39.93 93.38
C ARG A 330 -7.78 39.79 91.88
N PRO A 331 -6.94 40.32 90.98
CA PRO A 331 -7.17 40.23 89.54
C PRO A 331 -7.03 38.78 89.04
N ALA A 332 -7.76 38.49 87.96
CA ALA A 332 -7.65 37.21 87.25
C ALA A 332 -6.22 37.01 86.70
N GLU A 333 -5.73 35.78 86.79
CA GLU A 333 -4.48 35.38 86.14
C GLU A 333 -4.83 34.63 84.85
N TYR A 334 -4.24 35.08 83.75
CA TYR A 334 -4.39 34.47 82.43
C TYR A 334 -3.11 33.75 82.05
N ALA A 335 -3.22 32.56 81.48
CA ALA A 335 -2.13 31.95 80.74
C ALA A 335 -2.35 32.23 79.24
N ASN A 336 -1.32 32.75 78.58
CA ASN A 336 -1.33 32.86 77.13
C ASN A 336 -0.94 31.49 76.55
N ILE A 337 -1.86 30.87 75.82
CA ILE A 337 -1.59 29.61 75.12
C ILE A 337 -1.52 29.94 73.64
N THR A 338 -0.35 29.72 73.05
CA THR A 338 -0.17 29.83 71.61
C THR A 338 -0.54 28.49 70.97
N ARG A 339 -1.57 28.48 70.14
CA ARG A 339 -1.98 27.33 69.33
C ARG A 339 -1.57 27.53 67.88
N GLU A 340 -1.23 26.44 67.21
CA GLU A 340 -0.97 26.39 65.77
C GLU A 340 -2.26 25.99 65.05
N VAL A 341 -2.92 26.97 64.42
CA VAL A 341 -4.12 26.76 63.60
C VAL A 341 -3.75 26.69 62.13
N VAL A 342 -4.48 25.87 61.37
CA VAL A 342 -4.25 25.69 59.94
C VAL A 342 -4.67 26.97 59.21
N SER A 343 -3.70 27.71 58.68
CA SER A 343 -3.98 28.88 57.85
C SER A 343 -4.22 28.51 56.39
N GLU A 344 -3.43 27.56 55.88
CA GLU A 344 -3.57 27.04 54.52
C GLU A 344 -3.52 25.51 54.56
N PRO A 345 -4.60 24.81 54.16
CA PRO A 345 -4.63 23.37 54.16
C PRO A 345 -3.67 22.80 53.12
N ALA A 346 -3.23 21.54 53.31
CA ALA A 346 -2.43 20.87 52.28
C ALA A 346 -3.21 20.85 50.95
N SER A 347 -2.55 21.29 49.89
CA SER A 347 -3.14 21.39 48.56
C SER A 347 -2.21 20.76 47.53
N THR A 348 -2.79 20.40 46.38
CA THR A 348 -2.06 19.80 45.27
C THR A 348 -2.22 20.60 44.01
N LYS A 349 -1.18 20.59 43.18
CA LYS A 349 -1.17 21.17 41.85
C LYS A 349 -0.78 20.11 40.84
N ASN A 350 -1.64 19.89 39.84
CA ASN A 350 -1.38 18.95 38.76
C ASN A 350 -0.54 19.64 37.68
N SER A 351 0.54 18.99 37.25
CA SER A 351 1.37 19.39 36.12
C SER A 351 1.37 18.29 35.06
N VAL A 352 1.18 18.65 33.80
CA VAL A 352 1.11 17.68 32.69
C VAL A 352 2.53 17.32 32.26
N ILE A 353 2.85 16.02 32.30
CA ILE A 353 4.07 15.51 31.67
C ILE A 353 3.72 15.20 30.21
N PRO A 354 4.31 15.89 29.22
CA PRO A 354 3.96 15.69 27.82
C PRO A 354 4.31 14.28 27.34
N ALA A 355 3.53 13.78 26.39
CA ALA A 355 3.82 12.52 25.70
C ALA A 355 5.17 12.63 24.95
N ARG A 356 5.91 11.54 24.92
CA ARG A 356 7.14 11.45 24.13
C ARG A 356 6.84 10.78 22.81
N TYR A 357 7.30 11.41 21.73
CA TYR A 357 7.11 10.93 20.37
C TYR A 357 8.42 10.41 19.77
N GLN A 358 8.31 9.44 18.88
CA GLN A 358 9.38 8.99 18.00
C GLN A 358 8.88 9.10 16.56
N THR A 359 9.66 9.79 15.72
CA THR A 359 9.39 9.85 14.28
C THR A 359 10.11 8.69 13.60
N ILE A 360 9.39 8.00 12.71
CA ILE A 360 9.92 6.91 11.91
C ILE A 360 9.59 7.18 10.45
N THR A 361 10.60 7.13 9.60
CA THR A 361 10.41 7.19 8.16
C THR A 361 9.90 5.84 7.66
N VAL A 362 8.72 5.84 7.06
CA VAL A 362 8.07 4.66 6.48
C VAL A 362 8.04 4.77 4.95
N GLN A 363 8.14 3.64 4.26
CA GLN A 363 8.00 3.53 2.82
C GLN A 363 6.58 3.09 2.47
N ARG A 364 5.76 4.04 2.01
CA ARG A 364 4.40 3.79 1.55
C ARG A 364 4.40 3.45 0.06
N LEU A 365 3.63 2.43 -0.33
CA LEU A 365 3.50 2.02 -1.71
C LEU A 365 2.63 3.02 -2.47
N VAL A 366 3.20 3.71 -3.46
CA VAL A 366 2.48 4.69 -4.28
C VAL A 366 1.95 4.05 -5.55
N SER A 367 2.79 3.23 -6.19
CA SER A 367 2.42 2.49 -7.40
C SER A 367 2.87 1.03 -7.26
N PRO A 368 1.96 0.05 -7.41
CA PRO A 368 2.34 -1.35 -7.39
C PRO A 368 3.22 -1.69 -8.60
N ALA A 369 3.96 -2.79 -8.49
CA ALA A 369 4.64 -3.35 -9.65
C ALA A 369 3.59 -3.74 -10.70
N SER A 370 3.89 -3.41 -11.95
CA SER A 370 2.97 -3.62 -13.06
C SER A 370 3.74 -4.10 -14.28
N GLU A 371 3.01 -4.47 -15.32
CA GLU A 371 3.58 -4.89 -16.59
C GLU A 371 3.18 -3.92 -17.69
N ARG A 372 4.10 -3.71 -18.63
CA ARG A 372 3.86 -2.94 -19.86
C ARG A 372 4.03 -3.87 -21.05
N ARG A 373 2.97 -4.02 -21.85
CA ARG A 373 2.96 -4.84 -23.07
C ARG A 373 3.34 -4.00 -24.27
N ILE A 374 4.31 -4.49 -25.04
CA ILE A 374 4.75 -3.88 -26.30
C ILE A 374 4.47 -4.87 -27.42
N THR A 375 3.63 -4.46 -28.36
CA THR A 375 3.31 -5.24 -29.55
C THR A 375 4.48 -5.20 -30.54
N ILE A 376 4.94 -6.37 -30.94
CA ILE A 376 5.91 -6.59 -32.01
C ILE A 376 5.10 -6.97 -33.26
N PRO A 377 5.20 -6.22 -34.37
CA PRO A 377 4.43 -6.50 -35.56
C PRO A 377 4.82 -7.84 -36.18
N ALA A 378 3.87 -8.45 -36.90
CA ALA A 378 4.11 -9.66 -37.67
C ALA A 378 5.18 -9.39 -38.76
N ARG A 379 6.01 -10.41 -39.05
CA ARG A 379 6.91 -10.39 -40.21
C ARG A 379 6.28 -11.18 -41.33
N THR A 380 6.22 -10.56 -42.51
CA THR A 380 5.74 -11.18 -43.74
C THR A 380 6.91 -11.43 -44.69
N LYS A 381 6.75 -12.42 -45.56
CA LYS A 381 7.63 -12.66 -46.70
C LYS A 381 6.75 -12.72 -47.94
N THR A 382 7.08 -11.90 -48.93
CA THR A 382 6.40 -11.94 -50.23
C THR A 382 6.93 -13.11 -51.04
N VAL A 383 6.05 -14.01 -51.46
CA VAL A 383 6.36 -15.12 -52.35
C VAL A 383 5.68 -14.89 -53.69
N THR A 384 6.47 -14.93 -54.76
CA THR A 384 5.98 -14.85 -56.13
C THR A 384 5.88 -16.24 -56.71
N SER A 385 4.68 -16.63 -57.11
CA SER A 385 4.40 -17.89 -57.80
C SER A 385 3.96 -17.64 -59.23
N GLN A 386 4.25 -18.58 -60.12
CA GLN A 386 3.67 -18.63 -61.46
C GLN A 386 2.44 -19.53 -61.45
N ILE A 387 1.38 -19.09 -62.10
CA ILE A 387 0.18 -19.88 -62.32
C ILE A 387 0.12 -20.18 -63.82
N GLU A 388 0.04 -21.45 -64.18
CA GLU A 388 -0.14 -21.88 -65.58
C GLU A 388 -1.57 -21.57 -66.01
N LEU A 389 -1.70 -20.69 -67.01
CA LEU A 389 -2.99 -20.35 -67.61
C LEU A 389 -3.37 -21.33 -68.71
N SER A 390 -2.37 -21.79 -69.48
CA SER A 390 -2.56 -22.76 -70.56
C SER A 390 -1.28 -23.57 -70.80
N PRO A 391 -1.39 -24.90 -71.02
CA PRO A 391 -0.23 -25.75 -71.26
C PRO A 391 0.41 -25.54 -72.63
N ALA A 392 1.67 -25.98 -72.76
CA ALA A 392 2.32 -26.04 -74.06
C ALA A 392 1.67 -27.15 -74.89
N GLN A 393 1.24 -26.82 -76.11
CA GLN A 393 0.51 -27.76 -76.95
C GLN A 393 0.97 -27.71 -78.39
N ALA A 394 0.81 -28.84 -79.08
CA ALA A 394 1.13 -28.94 -80.48
C ALA A 394 -0.15 -28.75 -81.31
N GLU A 395 -0.25 -27.62 -82.02
CA GLU A 395 -1.45 -27.24 -82.76
C GLU A 395 -1.14 -26.85 -84.20
N TRP A 396 -2.12 -27.04 -85.09
CA TRP A 396 -1.99 -26.60 -86.48
C TRP A 396 -2.09 -25.08 -86.56
N LYS A 397 -1.02 -24.44 -87.05
CA LYS A 397 -1.00 -23.02 -87.36
C LYS A 397 -0.66 -22.77 -88.81
N GLN A 398 -1.19 -21.69 -89.34
CA GLN A 398 -0.87 -21.23 -90.68
C GLN A 398 0.60 -20.78 -90.73
N VAL A 399 1.34 -21.35 -91.68
CA VAL A 399 2.74 -21.07 -91.97
C VAL A 399 2.89 -20.53 -93.38
N LEU A 400 4.04 -19.92 -93.64
CA LEU A 400 4.42 -19.54 -94.98
C LEU A 400 4.53 -20.78 -95.88
N CYS A 401 3.79 -20.80 -96.98
CA CYS A 401 3.89 -21.85 -97.99
C CYS A 401 5.28 -21.87 -98.63
N GLU A 402 5.76 -23.06 -98.98
CA GLU A 402 7.03 -23.23 -99.70
C GLU A 402 7.07 -22.47 -101.03
N ALA A 403 5.94 -22.44 -101.75
CA ALA A 403 5.79 -21.65 -102.98
C ALA A 403 6.04 -20.14 -102.78
N ASN A 404 5.82 -19.63 -101.56
CA ASN A 404 6.03 -18.23 -101.21
C ASN A 404 7.39 -18.00 -100.52
N MET A 405 8.22 -19.02 -100.33
CA MET A 405 9.58 -18.88 -99.80
C MET A 405 10.57 -18.40 -100.87
N THR A 406 10.32 -17.22 -101.43
CA THR A 406 11.20 -16.64 -102.45
C THR A 406 12.52 -16.18 -101.83
N ARG A 407 13.60 -16.12 -102.65
CA ARG A 407 14.90 -15.59 -102.22
C ARG A 407 14.78 -14.21 -101.55
N GLN A 408 13.88 -13.35 -102.05
CA GLN A 408 13.64 -12.02 -101.49
C GLN A 408 13.04 -12.08 -100.08
N ILE A 409 12.05 -12.96 -99.85
CA ILE A 409 11.41 -13.15 -98.55
C ILE A 409 12.41 -13.75 -97.56
N VAL A 410 13.18 -14.77 -97.96
CA VAL A 410 14.22 -15.37 -97.11
C VAL A 410 15.30 -14.36 -96.75
N THR A 411 15.76 -13.54 -97.71
CA THR A 411 16.72 -12.45 -97.46
C THR A 411 16.17 -11.44 -96.43
N SER A 412 14.88 -11.12 -96.55
CA SER A 412 14.20 -10.20 -95.64
C SER A 412 14.06 -10.78 -94.24
N LEU A 413 13.75 -12.08 -94.14
CA LEU A 413 13.72 -12.84 -92.90
C LEU A 413 15.09 -12.90 -92.22
N GLN A 414 16.15 -13.25 -92.96
CA GLN A 414 17.53 -13.26 -92.46
C GLN A 414 17.93 -11.87 -91.92
N ARG A 415 17.66 -10.79 -92.67
CA ARG A 415 17.92 -9.41 -92.19
C ARG A 415 17.15 -9.08 -90.92
N ALA A 416 15.88 -9.52 -90.83
CA ALA A 416 15.04 -9.28 -89.67
C ALA A 416 15.59 -10.02 -88.44
N LEU A 417 15.91 -11.31 -88.56
CA LEU A 417 16.52 -12.10 -87.48
C LEU A 417 17.81 -11.45 -86.98
N LYS A 418 18.70 -11.06 -87.91
CA LYS A 418 19.96 -10.39 -87.57
C LYS A 418 19.74 -9.06 -86.84
N ARG A 419 18.70 -8.31 -87.21
CA ARG A 419 18.32 -7.05 -86.55
C ARG A 419 17.83 -7.28 -85.12
N GLU A 420 17.11 -8.36 -84.88
CA GLU A 420 16.66 -8.76 -83.53
C GLU A 420 17.78 -9.42 -82.70
N GLY A 421 19.00 -9.54 -83.25
CA GLY A 421 20.16 -10.09 -82.55
C GLY A 421 20.38 -11.61 -82.72
N PHE A 422 19.60 -12.27 -83.57
CA PHE A 422 19.71 -13.71 -83.86
C PHE A 422 20.46 -13.90 -85.18
N ASP A 423 21.66 -14.48 -85.15
CA ASP A 423 22.52 -14.59 -86.34
C ASP A 423 22.04 -15.70 -87.30
N PRO A 424 21.49 -15.36 -88.48
CA PRO A 424 21.02 -16.35 -89.45
C PRO A 424 22.16 -16.93 -90.31
N GLY A 425 23.40 -16.47 -90.13
CA GLY A 425 24.53 -16.71 -91.03
C GLY A 425 24.59 -15.71 -92.19
N PRO A 426 25.16 -16.11 -93.35
CA PRO A 426 25.19 -15.26 -94.53
C PRO A 426 23.77 -14.86 -94.98
N ILE A 427 23.59 -13.58 -95.34
CA ILE A 427 22.34 -13.07 -95.89
C ILE A 427 22.34 -13.34 -97.40
N ASP A 428 22.07 -14.57 -97.77
CA ASP A 428 22.14 -15.10 -99.14
C ASP A 428 20.76 -15.43 -99.74
N GLY A 429 19.70 -15.30 -98.93
CA GLY A 429 18.34 -15.66 -99.28
C GLY A 429 18.13 -17.18 -99.42
N ILE A 430 18.99 -17.98 -98.79
CA ILE A 430 18.90 -19.44 -98.71
C ILE A 430 18.46 -19.84 -97.30
N MET A 431 17.45 -20.69 -97.18
CA MET A 431 17.02 -21.28 -95.89
C MET A 431 18.02 -22.35 -95.44
N GLY A 432 19.17 -21.91 -94.93
CA GLY A 432 20.22 -22.77 -94.40
C GLY A 432 20.01 -23.11 -92.92
N ARG A 433 20.86 -24.01 -92.40
CA ARG A 433 20.87 -24.42 -90.98
C ARG A 433 21.01 -23.23 -90.02
N GLY A 434 21.86 -22.26 -90.35
CA GLY A 434 22.03 -21.04 -89.54
C GLY A 434 20.75 -20.21 -89.47
N THR A 435 20.05 -20.07 -90.59
CA THR A 435 18.78 -19.33 -90.64
C THR A 435 17.68 -20.06 -89.88
N LEU A 436 17.56 -21.39 -90.03
CA LEU A 436 16.61 -22.21 -89.26
C LEU A 436 16.88 -22.15 -87.75
N LYS A 437 18.15 -22.22 -87.34
CA LYS A 437 18.54 -22.05 -85.93
C LYS A 437 18.16 -20.67 -85.39
N ALA A 438 18.46 -19.61 -86.14
CA ALA A 438 18.12 -18.25 -85.74
C ALA A 438 16.60 -18.05 -85.59
N ILE A 439 15.78 -18.69 -86.44
CA ILE A 439 14.33 -18.70 -86.31
C ILE A 439 13.91 -19.39 -85.00
N ALA A 440 14.44 -20.59 -84.73
CA ALA A 440 14.10 -21.35 -83.53
C ALA A 440 14.53 -20.62 -82.24
N ASP A 441 15.72 -20.00 -82.24
CA ASP A 441 16.23 -19.20 -81.13
C ASP A 441 15.34 -17.95 -80.91
N TYR A 442 14.95 -17.26 -81.97
CA TYR A 442 14.02 -16.13 -81.90
C TYR A 442 12.65 -16.53 -81.35
N GLN A 443 12.07 -17.62 -81.88
CA GLN A 443 10.78 -18.14 -81.44
C GLN A 443 10.82 -18.54 -79.95
N THR A 444 11.95 -19.08 -79.50
CA THR A 444 12.19 -19.43 -78.10
C THR A 444 12.29 -18.22 -77.20
N ALA A 445 13.08 -17.22 -77.59
CA ALA A 445 13.28 -16.01 -76.80
C ALA A 445 12.00 -15.17 -76.66
N GLU A 446 11.20 -15.09 -77.72
CA GLU A 446 9.97 -14.29 -77.76
C GLU A 446 8.73 -15.03 -77.24
N GLY A 447 8.85 -16.32 -76.90
CA GLY A 447 7.74 -17.13 -76.41
C GLY A 447 6.59 -17.26 -77.43
N ILE A 448 6.93 -17.45 -78.70
CA ILE A 448 5.96 -17.64 -79.80
C ILE A 448 6.04 -19.06 -80.36
N ASP A 449 5.12 -19.40 -81.27
CA ASP A 449 4.99 -20.75 -81.85
C ASP A 449 6.30 -21.24 -82.52
N LYS A 450 6.73 -22.46 -82.19
CA LYS A 450 7.97 -23.10 -82.69
C LYS A 450 7.69 -24.22 -83.70
N GLY A 451 8.65 -24.53 -84.57
CA GLY A 451 8.57 -25.68 -85.50
C GLY A 451 8.04 -25.35 -86.89
N GLY A 452 8.00 -24.06 -87.25
CA GLY A 452 7.65 -23.60 -88.59
C GLY A 452 7.73 -22.08 -88.74
N ILE A 453 7.71 -21.59 -89.98
CA ILE A 453 7.67 -20.15 -90.28
C ILE A 453 6.21 -19.67 -90.19
N THR A 454 5.69 -19.51 -88.98
CA THR A 454 4.30 -19.08 -88.78
C THR A 454 4.07 -17.67 -89.29
N LEU A 455 2.84 -17.36 -89.71
CA LEU A 455 2.49 -15.98 -90.06
C LEU A 455 2.59 -15.03 -88.86
N GLN A 456 2.55 -15.55 -87.63
CA GLN A 456 2.83 -14.76 -86.42
C GLN A 456 4.30 -14.35 -86.35
N LEU A 457 5.23 -15.26 -86.62
CA LEU A 457 6.67 -15.00 -86.68
C LEU A 457 6.97 -13.88 -87.70
N LEU A 458 6.44 -14.00 -88.92
CA LEU A 458 6.68 -13.02 -89.98
C LEU A 458 6.13 -11.63 -89.61
N ARG A 459 4.94 -11.57 -89.00
CA ARG A 459 4.36 -10.31 -88.50
C ARG A 459 5.21 -9.69 -87.40
N ARG A 460 5.72 -10.49 -86.45
CA ARG A 460 6.63 -10.03 -85.37
C ARG A 460 7.94 -9.47 -85.94
N LEU A 461 8.53 -10.17 -86.90
CA LEU A 461 9.76 -9.76 -87.58
C LEU A 461 9.56 -8.68 -88.67
N LYS A 462 8.31 -8.27 -88.90
CA LYS A 462 7.89 -7.28 -89.91
C LYS A 462 8.36 -7.65 -91.33
N VAL A 463 8.31 -8.94 -91.65
CA VAL A 463 8.62 -9.48 -92.98
C VAL A 463 7.32 -9.59 -93.76
N GLN A 464 7.26 -8.93 -94.92
CA GLN A 464 6.11 -9.01 -95.82
C GLN A 464 6.25 -10.26 -96.70
N SER A 465 5.24 -11.11 -96.67
CA SER A 465 5.19 -12.41 -97.36
C SER A 465 4.05 -12.49 -98.35
#